data_AF-A0A565BF75-F1
#
_entry.id   AF-A0A565BF75-F1
#
_cell.length_a   1.000
_cell.length_b   1.000
_cell.length_c   1.000
_cell.angle_alpha   90.00
_cell.angle_beta   90.00
_cell.angle_gamma   90.00
#
_symmetry.space_group_name_H-M   'P 1'
#
loop_
_entity.id
_entity.type
_entity.pdbx_description
1 polymer ?
#
loop_
_entity_poly.entity_id
_entity_poly.type
_entity_poly.pdbx_seq_one_letter_code
_entity_poly.pdbx_strand_id
1 'polypeptide(L)'
;MSTRCECCDMTEEYTAEYIQSVRNLFAGKFVCGLCSEAVKYEIFRRCVGVDEALAIHMSFHGEFVASSLSPTIDFISAIGEMFRRRLILDLPRTTLASTDIAPVSIVAVESGGICAAAVIGGTGSCLPALSGGV
;
A
#
# COMPACT_ATOMS: atom_id res chain seq x y z
N MET A 1 -12.68 -16.78 -26.60
CA MET A 1 -13.19 -17.30 -25.30
C MET A 1 -12.44 -16.60 -24.19
N SER A 2 -13.15 -15.94 -23.27
CA SER A 2 -12.52 -15.23 -22.15
C SER A 2 -12.22 -16.18 -20.99
N THR A 3 -11.02 -16.08 -20.43
CA THR A 3 -10.58 -16.91 -19.28
C THR A 3 -9.72 -16.08 -18.33
N ARG A 4 -9.78 -16.41 -17.04
CA ARG A 4 -9.05 -15.74 -15.96
C ARG A 4 -7.76 -16.49 -15.65
N CYS A 5 -6.65 -15.76 -15.54
CA CYS A 5 -5.38 -16.29 -15.05
C CYS A 5 -5.50 -16.66 -13.57
N GLU A 6 -5.09 -17.87 -13.20
CA GLU A 6 -5.15 -18.36 -11.81
C GLU A 6 -4.02 -17.79 -10.93
N CYS A 7 -3.03 -17.11 -11.50
CA CYS A 7 -1.95 -16.46 -10.75
C CYS A 7 -2.24 -15.00 -10.42
N CYS A 8 -2.69 -14.23 -11.42
CA CYS A 8 -2.80 -12.76 -11.31
C CYS A 8 -4.22 -12.22 -11.54
N ASP A 9 -5.21 -13.08 -11.69
CA ASP A 9 -6.63 -12.73 -11.84
C ASP A 9 -6.99 -11.88 -13.06
N MET A 10 -6.03 -11.58 -13.92
CA MET A 10 -6.29 -10.89 -15.19
C MET A 10 -7.10 -11.80 -16.11
N THR A 11 -8.14 -11.22 -16.72
CA THR A 11 -9.04 -11.89 -17.64
C THR A 11 -8.74 -11.42 -19.06
N GLU A 12 -8.45 -12.37 -19.94
CA GLU A 12 -8.02 -12.11 -21.32
C GLU A 12 -8.72 -13.09 -22.28
N GLU A 13 -8.82 -12.71 -23.55
CA GLU A 13 -9.42 -13.56 -24.57
C GLU A 13 -8.38 -14.41 -25.30
N TYR A 14 -8.66 -15.71 -25.37
CA TYR A 14 -7.82 -16.70 -26.04
C TYR A 14 -8.66 -17.67 -26.89
N THR A 15 -7.98 -18.39 -27.79
CA THR A 15 -8.58 -19.52 -28.52
C THR A 15 -8.75 -20.71 -27.56
N ALA A 16 -9.76 -21.54 -27.80
CA ALA A 16 -9.99 -22.74 -26.98
C ALA A 16 -8.78 -23.68 -26.99
N GLU A 17 -8.14 -23.84 -28.14
CA GLU A 17 -6.94 -24.66 -28.32
C GLU A 17 -5.77 -24.16 -27.47
N TYR A 18 -5.55 -22.84 -27.42
CA TYR A 18 -4.51 -22.25 -26.58
C TYR A 18 -4.80 -22.43 -25.10
N ILE A 19 -6.05 -22.24 -24.66
CA ILE A 19 -6.45 -22.47 -23.27
C ILE A 19 -6.15 -23.91 -22.85
N GLN A 20 -6.46 -24.88 -23.71
CA GLN A 20 -6.20 -26.28 -23.42
C GLN A 20 -4.71 -26.62 -23.39
N SER A 21 -3.91 -26.08 -24.32
CA SER A 21 -2.46 -26.33 -24.34
C SER A 21 -1.77 -25.76 -23.09
N VAL A 22 -2.18 -24.57 -22.64
CA VAL A 22 -1.70 -23.97 -21.40
C VAL A 22 -2.03 -24.86 -20.21
N ARG A 23 -3.27 -25.33 -20.08
CA ARG A 23 -3.66 -26.24 -18.99
C ARG A 23 -2.86 -27.54 -18.99
N ASN A 24 -2.54 -28.08 -20.16
CA ASN A 24 -1.71 -29.28 -20.25
C ASN A 24 -0.26 -29.04 -19.78
N LEU A 25 0.26 -27.81 -19.95
CA LEU A 25 1.62 -27.44 -19.57
C LEU A 25 1.76 -27.07 -18.10
N PHE A 26 0.72 -26.49 -17.49
CA PHE A 26 0.77 -25.88 -16.16
C PHE A 26 -0.16 -26.59 -15.16
N ALA A 27 -0.05 -27.91 -15.08
CA ALA A 27 -0.73 -28.72 -14.07
C ALA A 27 -2.26 -28.53 -14.02
N GLY A 28 -2.89 -28.43 -15.18
CA GLY A 28 -4.32 -28.21 -15.33
C GLY A 28 -4.78 -26.76 -15.15
N LYS A 29 -3.88 -25.84 -14.79
CA LYS A 29 -4.20 -24.44 -14.53
C LYS A 29 -4.04 -23.57 -15.76
N PHE A 30 -4.91 -22.57 -15.87
CA PHE A 30 -4.74 -21.54 -16.89
C PHE A 30 -3.91 -20.37 -16.35
N VAL A 31 -2.81 -20.06 -17.04
CA VAL A 31 -1.93 -18.92 -16.75
C VAL A 31 -1.84 -18.02 -17.99
N CYS A 32 -1.87 -16.69 -17.80
CA CYS A 32 -1.69 -15.75 -18.90
C CYS A 32 -0.25 -15.78 -19.43
N GLY A 33 -0.02 -15.18 -20.60
CA GLY A 33 1.30 -15.18 -21.25
C GLY A 33 2.45 -14.72 -20.34
N LEU A 34 2.25 -13.65 -19.56
CA LEU A 34 3.26 -13.12 -18.65
C LEU A 34 3.56 -14.06 -17.47
N CYS A 35 2.52 -14.60 -16.83
CA CYS A 35 2.69 -15.58 -15.76
C CYS A 35 3.33 -16.88 -16.28
N SER A 36 3.05 -17.28 -17.53
CA SER A 36 3.68 -18.44 -18.14
C SER A 36 5.20 -18.28 -18.27
N GLU A 37 5.68 -17.10 -18.67
CA GLU A 37 7.12 -16.80 -18.76
C GLU A 37 7.76 -16.72 -17.38
N ALA A 38 7.05 -16.14 -16.39
CA ALA A 38 7.52 -16.11 -15.01
C ALA A 38 7.66 -17.53 -14.42
N VAL A 39 6.69 -18.42 -14.63
CA VAL A 39 6.76 -19.81 -14.16
C VAL A 39 7.88 -20.58 -14.88
N LYS A 40 8.07 -20.39 -16.19
CA LYS A 40 9.21 -20.99 -16.92
C LYS A 40 10.55 -20.51 -16.36
N TYR A 41 10.65 -19.23 -16.01
CA TYR A 41 11.84 -18.69 -15.36
C TYR A 41 12.04 -19.31 -13.98
N GLU A 42 10.99 -19.57 -13.22
CA GLU A 42 11.06 -20.25 -11.93
C GLU A 42 11.58 -21.70 -12.06
N ILE A 43 11.05 -22.45 -13.03
CA ILE A 43 11.54 -23.80 -13.39
C ILE A 43 13.05 -23.76 -13.69
N PHE A 44 13.47 -22.83 -14.55
CA PHE A 44 14.87 -22.71 -14.95
C PHE A 44 15.79 -22.25 -13.82
N ARG A 45 15.39 -21.21 -13.07
CA ARG A 45 16.20 -20.57 -12.04
C ARG A 45 16.37 -21.47 -10.81
N ARG A 46 15.32 -22.18 -10.41
CA ARG A 46 15.29 -22.98 -9.18
C ARG A 46 15.43 -24.48 -9.44
N CYS A 47 15.44 -24.91 -10.71
CA CYS A 47 15.54 -26.32 -11.11
C CYS A 47 14.43 -27.19 -10.49
N VAL A 48 13.21 -26.65 -10.41
CA VAL A 48 12.05 -27.29 -9.78
C VAL A 48 11.02 -27.76 -10.83
N GLY A 49 10.10 -28.62 -10.42
CA GLY A 49 8.98 -29.05 -11.26
C GLY A 49 7.95 -27.94 -11.52
N VAL A 50 7.08 -28.15 -12.50
CA VAL A 50 6.03 -27.18 -12.89
C VAL A 50 5.12 -26.80 -11.72
N ASP A 51 4.66 -27.79 -10.95
CA ASP A 51 3.78 -27.58 -9.79
C ASP A 51 4.42 -26.66 -8.74
N GLU A 52 5.69 -26.93 -8.43
CA GLU A 52 6.45 -26.19 -7.43
C GLU A 52 6.79 -24.77 -7.94
N ALA A 53 7.22 -24.63 -9.20
CA ALA A 53 7.45 -23.34 -9.82
C ALA A 53 6.19 -22.46 -9.81
N LEU A 54 5.03 -23.07 -10.07
CA LEU A 54 3.76 -22.36 -10.06
C LEU A 54 3.35 -21.95 -8.65
N ALA A 55 3.59 -22.79 -7.63
CA ALA A 55 3.37 -22.43 -6.23
C ALA A 55 4.26 -21.25 -5.79
N ILE A 56 5.54 -21.26 -6.15
CA ILE A 56 6.50 -20.18 -5.89
C ILE A 56 6.04 -18.87 -6.56
N HIS A 57 5.59 -18.94 -7.80
CA HIS A 57 5.11 -17.76 -8.51
C HIS A 57 3.83 -17.19 -7.87
N MET A 58 2.88 -18.05 -7.50
CA MET A 58 1.64 -17.64 -6.83
C MET A 58 1.91 -17.00 -5.46
N SER A 59 2.85 -17.55 -4.68
CA SER A 59 3.22 -16.96 -3.38
C SER A 59 3.85 -15.58 -3.56
N PHE A 60 4.78 -15.44 -4.51
CA PHE A 60 5.40 -14.16 -4.85
C PHE A 60 4.36 -13.12 -5.27
N HIS A 61 3.41 -13.50 -6.12
CA HIS A 61 2.35 -12.60 -6.54
C HIS A 61 1.47 -12.16 -5.35
N GLY A 62 1.10 -13.09 -4.46
CA GLY A 62 0.35 -12.77 -3.25
C GLY A 62 1.08 -11.80 -2.33
N GLU A 63 2.37 -12.04 -2.08
CA GLU A 63 3.22 -11.16 -1.27
C GLU A 63 3.41 -9.79 -1.91
N PHE A 64 3.61 -9.75 -3.23
CA PHE A 64 3.76 -8.51 -3.98
C PHE A 64 2.49 -7.66 -3.93
N VAL A 65 1.32 -8.28 -4.15
CA VAL A 65 0.03 -7.59 -4.05
C VAL A 65 -0.19 -7.06 -2.64
N ALA A 66 0.00 -7.90 -1.61
CA ALA A 66 -0.14 -7.49 -0.21
C ALA A 66 0.81 -6.34 0.16
N SER A 67 2.04 -6.34 -0.36
CA SER A 67 3.02 -5.26 -0.12
C SER A 67 2.71 -3.98 -0.92
N SER A 68 2.10 -4.14 -2.10
CA SER A 68 1.68 -3.02 -2.97
C SER A 68 0.44 -2.29 -2.47
N LEU A 69 -0.40 -2.99 -1.68
CA LEU A 69 -1.43 -2.44 -0.78
C LEU A 69 -0.75 -1.72 0.38
N SER A 70 0.04 -0.71 0.04
CA SER A 70 0.82 0.10 0.96
C SER A 70 -0.06 1.21 1.59
N PRO A 71 0.39 1.84 2.69
CA PRO A 71 -0.31 2.97 3.35
C PRO A 71 -0.71 4.11 2.41
N THR A 72 -0.06 4.22 1.24
CA THR A 72 -0.40 5.19 0.19
C THR A 72 -1.77 4.92 -0.42
N ILE A 73 -2.17 3.66 -0.61
CA ILE A 73 -3.50 3.31 -1.13
C ILE A 73 -4.57 3.63 -0.08
N ASP A 74 -4.28 3.38 1.20
CA ASP A 74 -5.15 3.77 2.32
C ASP A 74 -5.29 5.30 2.40
N PHE A 75 -4.19 6.03 2.18
CA PHE A 75 -4.19 7.49 2.16
C PHE A 75 -5.03 8.06 1.01
N ILE A 76 -4.85 7.54 -0.21
CA ILE A 76 -5.67 7.92 -1.38
C ILE A 76 -7.14 7.62 -1.11
N SER A 77 -7.44 6.46 -0.52
CA SER A 77 -8.81 6.07 -0.16
C SER A 77 -9.42 6.99 0.88
N ALA A 78 -8.68 7.31 1.94
CA ALA A 78 -9.10 8.22 3.00
C ALA A 78 -9.36 9.64 2.48
N ILE A 79 -8.44 10.16 1.64
CA ILE A 79 -8.63 11.45 0.97
C ILE A 79 -9.87 11.40 0.06
N GLY A 80 -10.01 10.35 -0.74
CA GLY A 80 -11.16 10.16 -1.62
C GLY A 80 -12.48 10.13 -0.83
N GLU A 81 -12.50 9.47 0.31
CA GLU A 81 -13.66 9.44 1.20
C GLU A 81 -13.97 10.83 1.80
N MET A 82 -12.95 11.57 2.22
CA MET A 82 -13.13 12.95 2.68
C MET A 82 -13.78 13.83 1.60
N PHE A 83 -13.35 13.69 0.34
CA PHE A 83 -13.95 14.42 -0.78
C PHE A 83 -15.37 13.95 -1.07
N ARG A 84 -15.64 12.63 -1.09
CA ARG A 84 -16.99 12.09 -1.31
C ARG A 84 -17.99 12.60 -0.28
N ARG A 85 -17.63 12.58 1.01
CA ARG A 85 -18.50 13.08 2.09
C ARG A 85 -18.82 14.57 1.92
N ARG A 86 -17.86 15.37 1.45
CA ARG A 86 -18.00 16.83 1.32
C ARG A 86 -18.69 17.28 0.03
N LEU A 87 -18.34 16.69 -1.10
CA LEU A 87 -18.72 17.19 -2.42
C LEU A 87 -19.91 16.47 -3.03
N ILE A 88 -20.17 15.23 -2.61
CA ILE A 88 -21.23 14.38 -3.20
C ILE A 88 -22.40 14.24 -2.23
N LEU A 89 -22.11 14.09 -0.93
CA LEU A 89 -23.13 13.85 0.10
C LEU A 89 -23.53 15.12 0.87
N ASP A 90 -22.93 16.27 0.56
CA ASP A 90 -23.10 17.55 1.27
C ASP A 90 -23.06 17.41 2.80
N LEU A 91 -22.30 16.42 3.31
CA LEU A 91 -22.32 16.09 4.72
C LEU A 91 -21.54 17.15 5.50
N PRO A 92 -22.13 17.79 6.53
CA PRO A 92 -21.42 18.74 7.36
C PRO A 92 -20.24 18.05 8.04
N ARG A 93 -19.15 18.81 8.24
CA ARG A 93 -17.98 18.30 8.95
C ARG A 93 -18.43 17.88 10.34
N THR A 94 -18.42 16.58 10.64
CA THR A 94 -18.53 16.12 12.02
C THR A 94 -17.21 16.48 12.71
N THR A 95 -17.12 17.70 13.22
CA THR A 95 -16.20 18.02 14.30
C THR A 95 -16.72 17.24 15.50
N LEU A 96 -16.21 16.02 15.71
CA LEU A 96 -16.08 15.57 17.09
C LEU A 96 -15.16 16.61 17.72
N ALA A 97 -15.75 17.53 18.48
CA ALA A 97 -14.99 18.26 19.46
C ALA A 97 -14.31 17.17 20.28
N SER A 98 -12.99 17.04 20.10
CA SER A 98 -12.15 16.51 21.16
C SER A 98 -12.62 17.26 22.39
N THR A 99 -13.30 16.59 23.31
CA THR A 99 -13.56 17.18 24.61
C THR A 99 -12.20 17.56 25.15
N ASP A 100 -11.92 18.86 25.12
CA ASP A 100 -10.83 19.45 25.85
C ASP A 100 -10.92 18.88 27.26
N ILE A 101 -9.95 18.03 27.63
CA ILE A 101 -9.66 17.86 29.05
C ILE A 101 -9.12 19.22 29.46
N ALA A 102 -10.01 20.03 30.04
CA ALA A 102 -9.66 21.31 30.62
C ALA A 102 -8.47 21.13 31.57
N PRO A 103 -7.39 21.90 31.45
CA PRO A 103 -6.35 21.90 32.46
C PRO A 103 -6.94 22.48 33.74
N VAL A 104 -6.81 21.73 34.84
CA VAL A 104 -7.12 22.19 36.19
C VAL A 104 -6.35 23.49 36.46
N SER A 105 -7.08 24.51 36.90
CA SER A 105 -6.51 25.79 37.31
C SER A 105 -5.60 25.62 38.52
N ILE A 106 -4.30 25.85 38.34
CA ILE A 106 -3.37 26.12 39.44
C ILE A 106 -3.15 27.63 39.46
N VAL A 107 -3.36 28.19 40.65
CA VAL A 107 -3.25 29.61 41.01
C VAL A 107 -1.94 30.24 40.53
N ALA A 108 -2.07 31.48 40.03
CA ALA A 108 -0.99 32.31 39.53
C ALA A 108 0.04 32.67 40.62
N VAL A 109 1.32 32.60 40.25
CA VAL A 109 2.38 33.42 40.85
C VAL A 109 2.92 34.31 39.73
N GLU A 110 2.86 35.62 39.95
CA GLU A 110 3.33 36.66 39.02
C GLU A 110 4.85 36.64 38.89
N SER A 111 5.37 36.80 37.68
CA SER A 111 6.21 37.95 37.27
C SER A 111 7.01 37.64 36.01
N GLY A 112 6.93 38.54 35.01
CA GLY A 112 7.87 38.64 33.90
C GLY A 112 7.38 38.03 32.58
N GLY A 113 7.15 38.91 31.60
CA GLY A 113 6.47 38.60 30.33
C GLY A 113 7.15 37.58 29.42
N ILE A 114 6.33 36.94 28.58
CA ILE A 114 6.79 36.00 27.55
C ILE A 114 5.85 36.08 26.34
N CYS A 115 6.42 36.40 25.17
CA CYS A 115 5.79 36.15 23.88
C CYS A 115 5.72 34.63 23.70
N ALA A 116 4.51 34.04 23.69
CA ALA A 116 4.34 32.62 23.45
C ALA A 116 4.46 32.33 21.95
N ALA A 117 5.69 32.11 21.48
CA ALA A 117 5.92 31.36 20.25
C ALA A 117 5.48 29.92 20.50
N ALA A 118 4.56 29.41 19.69
CA ALA A 118 4.19 28.01 19.69
C ALA A 118 5.40 27.17 19.24
N VAL A 119 5.98 26.41 20.16
CA VAL A 119 6.92 25.33 19.82
C VAL A 119 6.09 24.21 19.19
N ILE A 120 6.11 24.16 17.86
CA ILE A 120 5.75 22.95 17.13
C ILE A 120 6.92 22.00 17.33
N GLY A 121 6.68 20.90 18.06
CA GLY A 121 7.63 19.81 18.21
C GLY A 121 7.91 19.13 16.88
N GLY A 122 8.82 19.71 16.10
CA GLY A 122 9.52 19.02 15.02
C GLY A 122 10.61 18.15 15.64
N THR A 123 10.60 16.85 15.31
CA THR A 123 11.70 15.94 15.61
C THR A 123 12.98 16.51 15.00
N GLY A 124 13.81 17.14 15.85
CA GLY A 124 15.09 17.70 15.46
C GLY A 124 16.08 16.59 15.10
N SER A 125 16.53 16.57 13.84
CA SER A 125 17.88 16.09 13.53
C SER A 125 18.81 17.27 13.77
N CYS A 126 19.50 17.27 14.91
CA CYS A 126 20.49 18.29 15.23
C CYS A 126 21.71 18.09 14.31
N LEU A 127 21.88 18.94 13.31
CA LEU A 127 23.18 19.14 12.65
C LEU A 127 23.88 20.31 13.37
N PRO A 128 25.09 20.12 13.92
CA PRO A 128 25.81 21.24 14.53
C PRO A 128 26.30 22.20 13.44
N ALA A 129 26.05 23.49 13.65
CA ALA A 129 26.62 24.55 12.82
C ALA A 129 28.12 24.68 13.10
N LEU A 130 28.94 24.57 12.05
CA LEU A 130 30.36 24.90 12.10
C LEU A 130 30.52 26.42 12.26
N SER A 131 31.05 26.87 13.39
CA SER A 131 31.53 28.25 13.55
C SER A 131 32.96 28.33 13.05
N GLY A 132 33.18 29.13 12.01
CA GLY A 132 34.50 29.42 11.45
C GLY A 132 35.28 30.41 12.31
N GLY A 133 36.59 30.19 12.43
CA GLY A 133 37.53 31.15 12.99
C GLY A 133 38.84 31.11 12.22
N VAL A 134 39.25 32.26 11.68
CA VAL A 134 40.53 32.93 11.96
C VAL A 134 40.28 34.44 12.00
#